data_AF-A0A7G2ECC4-F1
#
_entry.id   AF-A0A7G2ECC4-F1
#
_cell.length_a   1.000
_cell.length_b   1.000
_cell.length_c   1.000
_cell.angle_alpha   90.00
_cell.angle_beta   90.00
_cell.angle_gamma   90.00
#
_symmetry.space_group_name_H-M   'P 1'
#
loop_
_entity.id
_entity.type
_entity.pdbx_description
1 polymer ?
#
loop_
_entity_poly.entity_id
_entity_poly.type
_entity_poly.pdbx_seq_one_letter_code
_entity_poly.pdbx_strand_id
1 'polypeptide(L)'
;MRYGAIVTEAVALEGKVYCMSYKDGSHIIYDTKDGKCETFLMADGKAWRRGGVCVVNSVIYVYYINLGVMWYDPKDKVWREVKGLNKLDYKSIDMVGMVDCNGKLGFLWGNNTREIISGRTEKRIWCEMIVLERSGVEIHGTVEWSDLVGFVPHDYEIWRCLGVSY
;
A
#
# COMPACT_ATOMS: atom_id res chain seq x y z
N MET A 1 1.81 22.16 -17.62
CA MET A 1 1.42 20.77 -17.25
C MET A 1 0.85 20.83 -15.85
N ARG A 2 -0.41 20.41 -15.61
CA ARG A 2 -0.98 20.36 -14.24
C ARG A 2 -0.57 19.04 -13.60
N TYR A 3 0.47 19.06 -12.77
CA TYR A 3 0.86 17.91 -11.96
C TYR A 3 -0.22 17.63 -10.90
N GLY A 4 -0.57 16.37 -10.67
CA GLY A 4 -1.33 15.96 -9.47
C GLY A 4 -2.86 16.16 -9.53
N ALA A 5 -3.46 16.28 -10.71
CA ALA A 5 -4.91 16.49 -10.84
C ALA A 5 -5.77 15.36 -10.21
N ILE A 6 -5.19 14.18 -9.94
CA ILE A 6 -5.81 13.09 -9.18
C ILE A 6 -4.70 12.39 -8.37
N VAL A 7 -4.25 12.98 -7.25
CA VAL A 7 -3.41 12.26 -6.27
C VAL A 7 -4.33 11.46 -5.37
N THR A 8 -4.02 10.19 -5.19
CA THR A 8 -4.88 9.23 -4.49
C THR A 8 -4.28 8.88 -3.15
N GLU A 9 -2.96 8.71 -3.16
CA GLU A 9 -2.15 8.34 -2.03
C GLU A 9 -0.87 9.15 -2.05
N ALA A 10 -0.33 9.46 -0.87
CA ALA A 10 0.95 10.14 -0.76
C ALA A 10 1.69 9.74 0.51
N VAL A 11 3.02 9.62 0.40
CA VAL A 11 3.90 9.40 1.55
C VAL A 11 5.05 10.41 1.54
N ALA A 12 5.48 10.79 2.74
CA ALA A 12 6.67 11.61 2.92
C ALA A 12 7.87 10.72 3.23
N LEU A 13 8.99 10.97 2.55
CA LEU A 13 10.25 10.26 2.77
C LEU A 13 11.42 11.19 2.42
N GLU A 14 12.36 11.34 3.35
CA GLU A 14 13.63 12.06 3.16
C GLU A 14 13.50 13.49 2.58
N GLY A 15 12.47 14.24 3.02
CA GLY A 15 12.22 15.61 2.54
C GLY A 15 11.59 15.69 1.16
N LYS A 16 11.01 14.58 0.69
CA LYS A 16 10.20 14.52 -0.53
C LYS A 16 8.83 13.94 -0.23
N VAL A 17 7.84 14.33 -1.04
CA VAL A 17 6.50 13.74 -1.02
C VAL A 17 6.31 12.94 -2.30
N TYR A 18 6.08 11.65 -2.16
CA TYR A 18 5.80 10.73 -3.25
C TYR A 18 4.29 10.63 -3.39
N CYS A 19 3.77 11.19 -4.49
CA CYS A 19 2.36 11.25 -4.81
C CYS A 19 2.04 10.20 -5.88
N MET A 20 1.05 9.36 -5.59
CA MET A 20 0.60 8.32 -6.49
C MET A 20 -0.76 8.69 -7.10
N SER A 21 -1.00 8.26 -8.34
CA SER A 21 -2.17 8.64 -9.14
C SER A 21 -2.71 7.45 -9.94
N TYR A 22 -4.00 7.50 -10.33
CA TYR A 22 -4.70 6.50 -11.16
C TYR A 22 -4.42 6.63 -12.66
N LYS A 23 -3.47 7.45 -13.08
CA LYS A 23 -3.07 7.57 -14.49
C LYS A 23 -1.62 7.20 -14.67
N ASP A 24 -1.33 6.44 -15.71
CA ASP A 24 0.03 6.11 -16.08
C ASP A 24 0.87 7.38 -16.32
N GLY A 25 2.15 7.33 -15.95
CA GLY A 25 3.07 8.45 -16.05
C GLY A 25 2.76 9.67 -15.17
N SER A 26 1.86 9.55 -14.20
CA SER A 26 1.42 10.69 -13.37
C SER A 26 1.77 10.60 -11.88
N HIS A 27 2.60 9.63 -11.48
CA HIS A 27 3.23 9.71 -10.17
C HIS A 27 4.22 10.85 -10.14
N ILE A 28 4.21 11.59 -9.03
CA ILE A 28 4.98 12.81 -8.86
C ILE A 28 5.78 12.69 -7.57
N ILE A 29 7.04 13.07 -7.63
CA ILE A 29 7.86 13.31 -6.45
C ILE A 29 8.00 14.81 -6.31
N TYR A 30 7.47 15.35 -5.23
CA TYR A 30 7.59 16.76 -4.87
C TYR A 30 8.74 16.94 -3.89
N ASP A 31 9.74 17.72 -4.26
CA ASP A 31 10.85 18.09 -3.38
C ASP A 31 10.43 19.26 -2.48
N THR A 32 10.39 19.04 -1.17
CA THR A 32 9.91 20.07 -0.25
C THR A 32 10.91 21.21 -0.04
N LYS A 33 12.16 21.06 -0.50
CA LYS A 33 13.22 22.06 -0.31
C LYS A 33 13.15 23.16 -1.36
N ASP A 34 12.95 22.79 -2.63
CA ASP A 34 12.95 23.74 -3.75
C ASP A 34 11.63 23.79 -4.54
N GLY A 35 10.64 22.99 -4.13
CA GLY A 35 9.31 22.98 -4.70
C GLY A 35 9.21 22.35 -6.10
N LYS A 36 10.25 21.66 -6.57
CA LYS A 36 10.24 21.01 -7.88
C LYS A 36 9.47 19.69 -7.85
N CYS A 37 8.88 19.37 -9.00
CA CYS A 37 8.22 18.09 -9.25
C CYS A 37 9.03 17.30 -10.28
N GLU A 38 9.36 16.04 -9.98
CA GLU A 38 9.79 15.04 -10.96
C GLU A 38 8.67 14.00 -11.13
N THR A 39 8.54 13.42 -12.31
CA THR A 39 7.62 12.28 -12.54
C THR A 39 8.37 10.96 -12.44
N PHE A 40 7.66 9.91 -12.05
CA PHE A 40 8.19 8.56 -12.07
C PHE A 40 7.13 7.56 -12.54
N LEU A 41 7.59 6.38 -12.94
CA LEU A 41 6.74 5.35 -13.52
C LEU A 41 6.04 4.54 -12.43
N MET A 42 4.87 4.02 -12.77
CA MET A 42 4.19 3.00 -11.98
C MET A 42 4.92 1.66 -12.16
N ALA A 43 4.62 0.68 -11.29
CA ALA A 43 5.14 -0.67 -11.48
C ALA A 43 4.60 -1.32 -12.77
N ASP A 44 3.34 -1.04 -13.12
CA ASP A 44 2.69 -1.42 -14.38
C ASP A 44 1.61 -0.38 -14.73
N GLY A 45 1.58 0.07 -15.98
CA GLY A 45 0.59 1.03 -16.51
C GLY A 45 -0.86 0.54 -16.46
N LYS A 46 -1.08 -0.78 -16.31
CA LYS A 46 -2.41 -1.40 -16.16
C LYS A 46 -2.75 -1.74 -14.71
N ALA A 47 -1.85 -1.48 -13.76
CA ALA A 47 -2.11 -1.81 -12.37
C ALA A 47 -3.22 -0.91 -11.80
N TRP A 48 -4.39 -1.50 -11.56
CA TRP A 48 -5.49 -0.86 -10.87
C TRP A 48 -5.15 -0.67 -9.39
N ARG A 49 -5.29 0.56 -8.89
CA ARG A 49 -5.08 0.89 -7.47
C ARG A 49 -6.44 1.04 -6.78
N ARG A 50 -6.76 0.10 -5.90
CA ARG A 50 -7.53 0.33 -4.66
C ARG A 50 -6.61 -0.13 -3.52
N GLY A 51 -5.56 0.63 -3.24
CA GLY A 51 -4.43 0.11 -2.49
C GLY A 51 -3.77 1.13 -1.59
N GLY A 52 -3.35 0.67 -0.41
CA GLY A 52 -2.58 1.45 0.54
C GLY A 52 -1.14 1.70 0.09
N VAL A 53 -0.54 2.72 0.70
CA VAL A 53 0.89 3.03 0.63
C VAL A 53 1.42 3.17 2.04
N CYS A 54 2.66 2.74 2.28
CA CYS A 54 3.39 3.14 3.48
C CYS A 54 4.89 3.27 3.19
N VAL A 55 5.61 3.80 4.17
CA VAL A 55 7.07 3.83 4.19
C VAL A 55 7.52 2.98 5.37
N VAL A 56 8.41 2.02 5.13
CA VAL A 56 9.02 1.21 6.19
C VAL A 56 10.53 1.19 5.93
N ASN A 57 11.34 1.54 6.92
CA ASN A 57 12.81 1.54 6.82
C ASN A 57 13.35 2.25 5.55
N SER A 58 12.86 3.46 5.27
CA SER A 58 13.21 4.28 4.08
C SER A 58 12.88 3.64 2.72
N VAL A 59 12.00 2.65 2.67
CA VAL A 59 11.49 2.05 1.44
C VAL A 59 9.99 2.30 1.33
N ILE A 60 9.52 2.66 0.14
CA ILE A 60 8.09 2.88 -0.12
C ILE A 60 7.46 1.54 -0.52
N TYR A 61 6.35 1.18 0.10
CA TYR A 61 5.57 0.00 -0.24
C TYR A 61 4.19 0.41 -0.75
N VAL A 62 3.71 -0.30 -1.76
CA VAL A 62 2.39 -0.11 -2.37
C VAL A 62 1.78 -1.46 -2.68
N TYR A 63 0.49 -1.61 -2.40
CA TYR A 63 -0.27 -2.75 -2.87
C TYR A 63 -0.94 -2.47 -4.23
N TYR A 64 -0.84 -3.42 -5.15
CA TYR A 64 -1.59 -3.45 -6.40
C TYR A 64 -2.35 -4.77 -6.53
N ILE A 65 -3.62 -4.71 -6.92
CA ILE A 65 -4.49 -5.90 -7.00
C ILE A 65 -3.95 -7.02 -7.90
N ASN A 66 -3.23 -6.68 -8.96
CA ASN A 66 -2.70 -7.64 -9.93
C ASN A 66 -1.22 -8.00 -9.69
N LEU A 67 -0.50 -7.26 -8.84
CA LEU A 67 0.95 -7.45 -8.62
C LEU A 67 1.29 -7.81 -7.18
N GLY A 68 0.34 -7.71 -6.25
CA GLY A 68 0.60 -7.87 -4.83
C GLY A 68 1.31 -6.65 -4.23
N VAL A 69 2.12 -6.90 -3.20
CA VAL A 69 2.90 -5.86 -2.53
C VAL A 69 4.18 -5.58 -3.32
N MET A 70 4.30 -4.34 -3.77
CA MET A 70 5.47 -3.81 -4.48
C MET A 70 6.24 -2.87 -3.56
N TRP A 71 7.55 -2.75 -3.80
CA TRP A 71 8.42 -1.82 -3.10
C TRP A 71 9.24 -0.98 -4.08
N TYR A 72 9.58 0.22 -3.62
CA TYR A 72 10.36 1.22 -4.34
C TYR A 72 11.41 1.82 -3.41
N ASP A 73 12.68 1.66 -3.80
CA ASP A 73 13.79 2.33 -3.15
C ASP A 73 14.10 3.64 -3.89
N PRO A 74 14.00 4.81 -3.22
CA PRO A 74 14.34 6.10 -3.83
C PRO A 74 15.72 6.19 -4.46
N LYS A 75 16.68 5.37 -4.00
CA LYS A 75 18.05 5.34 -4.52
C LYS A 75 18.12 4.61 -5.85
N ASP A 76 17.42 3.47 -5.95
CA ASP A 76 17.42 2.63 -7.15
C ASP A 76 16.41 3.11 -8.19
N LYS A 77 15.35 3.81 -7.76
CA LYS A 77 14.23 4.29 -8.56
C LYS A 77 13.52 3.21 -9.40
N VAL A 78 13.51 1.96 -8.92
CA VAL A 78 12.87 0.81 -9.60
C VAL A 78 11.83 0.17 -8.68
N TRP A 79 10.67 -0.16 -9.23
CA TRP A 79 9.66 -0.98 -8.57
C TRP A 79 10.02 -2.46 -8.65
N ARG A 80 9.89 -3.16 -7.51
CA ARG A 80 10.13 -4.60 -7.41
C ARG A 80 9.02 -5.24 -6.57
N GLU A 81 8.77 -6.51 -6.80
CA GLU A 81 7.83 -7.31 -6.00
C GLU A 81 8.47 -7.67 -4.65
N VAL A 82 7.67 -7.66 -3.58
CA VAL A 82 8.04 -8.30 -2.31
C VAL A 82 7.81 -9.81 -2.45
N LYS A 83 8.89 -10.59 -2.36
CA LYS A 83 8.83 -12.06 -2.51
C LYS A 83 8.26 -12.72 -1.26
N GLY A 84 7.72 -13.93 -1.38
CA GLY A 84 7.25 -14.72 -0.24
C GLY A 84 5.81 -14.45 0.21
N LEU A 85 5.14 -13.43 -0.35
CA LEU A 85 3.76 -13.05 -0.03
C LEU A 85 2.71 -13.66 -0.98
N ASN A 86 3.08 -14.68 -1.75
CA ASN A 86 2.28 -15.27 -2.84
C ASN A 86 0.98 -15.94 -2.37
N LYS A 87 0.71 -15.98 -1.06
CA LYS A 87 -0.41 -16.69 -0.41
C LYS A 87 -1.67 -15.86 -0.21
N LEU A 88 -1.60 -14.55 -0.33
CA LEU A 88 -2.79 -13.73 -0.26
C LEU A 88 -3.59 -13.97 -1.55
N ASP A 89 -4.81 -14.51 -1.44
CA ASP A 89 -5.69 -14.69 -2.59
C ASP A 89 -6.27 -13.32 -3.00
N TYR A 90 -5.38 -12.53 -3.63
CA TYR A 90 -5.53 -11.11 -3.94
C TYR A 90 -6.71 -10.79 -4.86
N LYS A 91 -7.38 -11.80 -5.43
CA LYS A 91 -8.51 -11.62 -6.36
C LYS A 91 -9.78 -11.12 -5.68
N SER A 92 -9.90 -11.27 -4.36
CA SER A 92 -11.10 -10.88 -3.62
C SER A 92 -10.95 -9.59 -2.80
N ILE A 93 -9.74 -9.05 -2.71
CA ILE A 93 -9.44 -7.88 -1.89
C ILE A 93 -10.10 -6.63 -2.47
N ASP A 94 -10.91 -5.96 -1.67
CA ASP A 94 -11.69 -4.77 -2.07
C ASP A 94 -11.12 -3.46 -1.51
N MET A 95 -10.43 -3.55 -0.39
CA MET A 95 -9.80 -2.44 0.33
C MET A 95 -8.48 -2.90 0.94
N VAL A 96 -7.54 -1.96 1.03
CA VAL A 96 -6.25 -2.18 1.69
C VAL A 96 -5.86 -0.93 2.46
N GLY A 97 -5.36 -1.15 3.68
CA GLY A 97 -4.62 -0.21 4.47
C GLY A 97 -3.20 -0.72 4.74
N MET A 98 -2.21 0.16 4.67
CA MET A 98 -0.82 -0.20 4.94
C MET A 98 -0.21 0.80 5.91
N VAL A 99 0.61 0.32 6.84
CA VAL A 99 1.24 1.16 7.86
C VAL A 99 2.55 0.54 8.34
N ASP A 100 3.48 1.39 8.76
CA ASP A 100 4.68 0.94 9.49
C ASP A 100 4.31 0.59 10.93
N CYS A 101 4.68 -0.62 11.34
CA CYS A 101 4.56 -1.12 12.69
C CYS A 101 5.94 -1.54 13.20
N ASN A 102 6.72 -0.57 13.72
CA ASN A 102 8.05 -0.80 14.29
C ASN A 102 9.02 -1.51 13.32
N GLY A 103 9.05 -1.08 12.06
CA GLY A 103 9.91 -1.66 11.02
C GLY A 103 9.30 -2.89 10.34
N LYS A 104 8.08 -3.29 10.72
CA LYS A 104 7.26 -4.30 10.03
C LYS A 104 6.16 -3.62 9.24
N LEU A 105 5.63 -4.32 8.24
CA LEU A 105 4.48 -3.87 7.48
C LEU A 105 3.19 -4.39 8.13
N GLY A 106 2.39 -3.48 8.67
CA GLY A 106 0.99 -3.76 9.00
C GLY A 106 0.14 -3.68 7.73
N PHE A 107 -0.52 -4.78 7.38
CA PHE A 107 -1.34 -4.92 6.18
C PHE A 107 -2.78 -5.24 6.57
N LEU A 108 -3.65 -4.23 6.49
CA LEU A 108 -5.08 -4.34 6.76
C LEU A 108 -5.80 -4.55 5.44
N TRP A 109 -6.71 -5.52 5.36
CA TRP A 109 -7.47 -5.76 4.13
C TRP A 109 -8.88 -6.26 4.41
N GLY A 110 -9.77 -5.96 3.47
CA GLY A 110 -11.12 -6.49 3.40
C GLY A 110 -11.34 -7.17 2.06
N ASN A 111 -12.37 -8.00 1.99
CA ASN A 111 -12.84 -8.55 0.72
C ASN A 111 -14.28 -8.12 0.43
N ASN A 112 -14.70 -8.30 -0.82
CA ASN A 112 -16.08 -8.03 -1.24
C ASN A 112 -17.08 -9.12 -0.81
N THR A 113 -16.69 -10.04 0.09
CA THR A 113 -17.59 -11.08 0.56
C THR A 113 -18.65 -10.48 1.48
N ARG A 114 -19.92 -10.72 1.14
CA ARG A 114 -21.08 -10.25 1.89
C ARG A 114 -21.49 -11.28 2.92
N GLU A 115 -21.51 -10.89 4.18
CA GLU A 115 -22.07 -11.69 5.26
C GLU A 115 -23.27 -10.95 5.86
N ILE A 116 -24.34 -11.67 6.19
CA ILE A 116 -25.47 -11.07 6.91
C ILE A 116 -25.30 -11.36 8.39
N ILE A 117 -24.99 -10.31 9.16
CA ILE A 117 -24.78 -10.37 10.61
C ILE A 117 -25.80 -9.45 11.25
N SER A 118 -26.63 -10.00 12.15
CA SER A 118 -27.68 -9.25 12.86
C SER A 118 -28.60 -8.42 11.95
N GLY A 119 -28.91 -8.95 10.75
CA GLY A 119 -29.77 -8.29 9.75
C GLY A 119 -29.09 -7.18 8.94
N ARG A 120 -27.76 -7.02 9.02
CA ARG A 120 -26.98 -6.05 8.24
C ARG A 120 -25.99 -6.78 7.34
N THR A 121 -25.73 -6.21 6.16
CA THR A 121 -24.66 -6.69 5.27
C THR A 121 -23.34 -6.14 5.76
N GLU A 122 -22.47 -7.03 6.21
CA GLU A 122 -21.14 -6.72 6.72
C GLU A 122 -20.07 -7.45 5.90
N LYS A 123 -18.82 -7.00 6.06
CA LYS A 123 -17.63 -7.66 5.53
C LYS A 123 -16.54 -7.72 6.58
N ARG A 124 -15.68 -8.73 6.43
CA ARG A 124 -14.57 -9.04 7.33
C ARG A 124 -13.38 -8.13 7.07
N ILE A 125 -12.73 -7.70 8.14
CA ILE A 125 -11.46 -6.99 8.09
C ILE A 125 -10.38 -7.86 8.74
N TRP A 126 -9.35 -8.14 7.97
CA TRP A 126 -8.18 -8.91 8.37
C TRP A 126 -6.98 -7.98 8.55
N CYS A 127 -6.12 -8.31 9.50
CA CYS A 127 -4.84 -7.64 9.67
C CYS A 127 -3.72 -8.68 9.64
N GLU A 128 -2.66 -8.37 8.90
CA GLU A 128 -1.45 -9.17 8.86
C GLU A 128 -0.25 -8.31 9.28
N MET A 129 0.63 -8.91 10.07
CA MET A 129 1.93 -8.33 10.36
C MET A 129 2.99 -9.03 9.54
N ILE A 130 3.65 -8.27 8.67
CA ILE A 130 4.61 -8.80 7.71
C ILE A 130 6.01 -8.31 8.09
N VAL A 131 6.89 -9.26 8.36
CA VAL A 131 8.32 -9.01 8.51
C VAL A 131 8.95 -8.87 7.13
N LEU A 132 9.76 -7.84 6.94
CA LEU A 132 10.41 -7.51 5.67
C LEU A 132 11.92 -7.65 5.81
N GLU A 133 12.50 -8.60 5.07
CA GLU A 133 13.93 -8.91 5.10
C GLU A 133 14.58 -8.56 3.76
N ARG A 134 15.54 -7.64 3.79
CA ARG A 134 16.27 -7.22 2.59
C ARG A 134 17.52 -8.08 2.39
N SER A 135 17.66 -8.65 1.20
CA SER A 135 18.85 -9.39 0.77
C SER A 135 19.32 -8.83 -0.59
N GLY A 136 20.34 -7.97 -0.54
CA GLY A 136 20.83 -7.26 -1.73
C GLY A 136 19.74 -6.42 -2.41
N VAL A 137 19.32 -6.86 -3.60
CA VAL A 137 18.32 -6.20 -4.45
C VAL A 137 16.90 -6.77 -4.30
N GLU A 138 16.70 -7.69 -3.35
CA GLU A 138 15.41 -8.33 -3.08
C GLU A 138 14.91 -8.00 -1.67
N ILE A 139 13.59 -7.99 -1.51
CA ILE A 139 12.92 -7.95 -0.21
C ILE A 139 11.99 -9.13 -0.13
N HIS A 140 12.15 -9.94 0.92
CA HIS A 140 11.30 -11.06 1.24
C HIS A 140 10.35 -10.67 2.38
N GLY A 141 9.06 -10.91 2.18
CA GLY A 141 8.02 -10.74 3.18
C GLY A 141 7.64 -12.08 3.78
N THR A 142 7.56 -12.12 5.11
CA THR A 142 7.05 -13.27 5.87
C THR A 142 5.92 -12.81 6.78
N VAL A 143 4.74 -13.42 6.68
CA VAL A 143 3.61 -13.17 7.58
C VAL A 143 3.95 -13.75 8.95
N GLU A 144 4.10 -12.87 9.95
CA GLU A 144 4.33 -13.25 11.34
C GLU A 144 3.03 -13.69 12.03
N TRP A 145 1.94 -12.95 11.79
CA TRP A 145 0.59 -13.31 12.20
C TRP A 145 -0.45 -12.73 11.24
N SER A 146 -1.63 -13.35 11.22
CA SER A 146 -2.78 -12.94 10.41
C SER A 146 -4.04 -13.26 11.19
N ASP A 147 -4.85 -12.25 11.50
CA ASP A 147 -6.05 -12.39 12.33
C ASP A 147 -7.24 -11.57 11.79
N LEU A 148 -8.44 -12.07 12.04
CA LEU A 148 -9.68 -11.33 11.84
C LEU A 148 -9.80 -10.28 12.95
N VAL A 149 -9.74 -9.00 12.60
CA VAL A 149 -9.79 -7.89 13.57
C VAL A 149 -11.18 -7.29 13.72
N GLY A 150 -12.13 -7.60 12.84
CA GLY A 150 -13.52 -7.23 13.02
C GLY A 150 -14.39 -7.30 11.77
N PHE A 151 -15.57 -6.72 11.90
CA PHE A 151 -16.58 -6.59 10.86
C PHE A 151 -16.94 -5.11 10.66
N VAL A 152 -17.20 -4.73 9.43
CA VAL A 152 -17.62 -3.38 9.06
C VAL A 152 -18.82 -3.44 8.11
N PRO A 153 -19.65 -2.38 8.01
CA PRO A 153 -20.68 -2.31 6.97
C PRO A 153 -20.10 -2.57 5.58
N HIS A 154 -20.86 -3.23 4.71
CA HIS A 154 -20.39 -3.59 3.37
C HIS A 154 -19.81 -2.42 2.56
N ASP A 155 -20.38 -1.22 2.71
CA ASP A 155 -19.96 -0.03 1.96
C ASP A 155 -18.82 0.75 2.64
N TYR A 156 -18.24 0.21 3.72
CA TYR A 156 -17.07 0.79 4.37
C TYR A 156 -15.85 0.77 3.43
N GLU A 157 -15.03 1.81 3.48
CA GLU A 157 -13.76 1.90 2.75
C GLU A 157 -12.64 2.34 3.71
N ILE A 158 -11.45 1.75 3.57
CA ILE A 158 -10.25 2.23 4.24
C ILE A 158 -9.69 3.39 3.43
N TRP A 159 -9.54 4.54 4.09
CA TRP A 159 -8.92 5.72 3.48
C TRP A 159 -7.43 5.76 3.77
N ARG A 160 -7.04 5.75 5.04
CA ARG A 160 -5.64 5.80 5.47
C ARG A 160 -5.45 5.02 6.76
N CYS A 161 -4.30 4.36 6.88
CA CYS A 161 -3.82 3.82 8.14
C CYS A 161 -2.71 4.73 8.68
N LEU A 162 -2.79 5.06 9.97
CA LEU A 162 -1.82 5.91 10.65
C LEU A 162 -1.15 5.10 11.75
N GLY A 163 0.17 5.12 11.77
CA GLY A 163 0.95 4.56 12.87
C GLY A 163 0.83 5.48 14.08
N VAL A 164 0.50 4.93 15.24
CA VAL A 164 0.49 5.67 16.50
C VAL A 164 1.67 5.20 17.32
N SER A 165 2.60 6.11 17.62
CA SER A 165 3.69 5.89 18.56
C SER A 165 3.21 6.29 19.97
N TYR A 166 3.36 5.39 20.93
CA TYR A 166 3.11 5.63 22.36
C TYR A 166 4.41 5.92 23.10
#